data_AF-A0A9X7A236-F1
#
_entry.id   AF-A0A9X7A236-F1
#
_cell.length_a   1.000
_cell.length_b   1.000
_cell.length_c   1.000
_cell.angle_alpha   90.00
_cell.angle_beta   90.00
_cell.angle_gamma   90.00
#
_symmetry.space_group_name_H-M   'P 1'
#
loop_
_entity.id
_entity.type
_entity.pdbx_description
1 polymer ?
#
loop_
_entity_poly.entity_id
_entity_poly.type
_entity_poly.pdbx_seq_one_letter_code
_entity_poly.pdbx_strand_id
1 'polypeptide(L)'
;MNMTKNKPRSKKEQDFITNLHATLKPLGFKKKRHTFFKAENGFYKLINIQKSQFGDDFYINIGVHPIGLPQLITNQLQIKENISIFACILQTRIEPIHIKQNQLLHNVSHETINIPNYLSTIFDWFQTWASYENLVEINIHSITPVLAVVPILEEKAFLLLTCFSFYELKQYEQANRYLQQYLHCTVHLNTEEKEPIFFHEVDMYMKKLVESTM
;
A
#
# COMPACT_ATOMS: atom_id res chain seq x y z
N MET A 1 -15.43 -31.76 -4.97
CA MET A 1 -15.29 -30.32 -5.29
C MET A 1 -16.27 -29.56 -4.41
N ASN A 2 -15.87 -29.24 -3.17
CA ASN A 2 -16.75 -28.56 -2.22
C ASN A 2 -16.70 -27.06 -2.49
N MET A 3 -17.79 -26.53 -3.04
CA MET A 3 -18.06 -25.09 -3.03
C MET A 3 -18.17 -24.66 -1.56
N THR A 4 -17.12 -24.06 -1.03
CA THR A 4 -17.16 -23.39 0.27
C THR A 4 -18.15 -22.23 0.17
N LYS A 5 -19.38 -22.47 0.62
CA LYS A 5 -20.34 -21.39 0.92
C LYS A 5 -19.63 -20.44 1.88
N ASN A 6 -19.43 -19.19 1.45
CA ASN A 6 -18.81 -18.15 2.29
C ASN A 6 -19.57 -18.07 3.62
N LYS A 7 -18.92 -18.47 4.72
CA LYS A 7 -19.47 -18.37 6.08
C LYS A 7 -19.86 -16.90 6.31
N PRO A 8 -21.08 -16.60 6.81
CA PRO A 8 -21.53 -15.23 7.03
C PRO A 8 -20.52 -14.45 7.90
N ARG A 9 -20.39 -13.14 7.65
CA ARG A 9 -19.51 -12.26 8.44
C ARG A 9 -20.02 -12.14 9.87
N SER A 10 -19.12 -12.02 10.84
CA SER A 10 -19.51 -11.85 12.24
C SER A 10 -20.19 -10.48 12.43
N LYS A 11 -21.13 -10.38 13.37
CA LYS A 11 -21.78 -9.12 13.71
C LYS A 11 -20.75 -8.05 14.12
N LYS A 12 -19.72 -8.47 14.87
CA LYS A 12 -18.58 -7.64 15.29
C LYS A 12 -17.87 -6.98 14.10
N GLU A 13 -17.59 -7.74 13.04
CA GLU A 13 -16.95 -7.22 11.82
C GLU A 13 -17.84 -6.19 11.10
N GLN A 14 -19.15 -6.44 11.03
CA GLN A 14 -20.11 -5.52 10.40
C GLN A 14 -20.25 -4.21 11.18
N ASP A 15 -20.32 -4.28 12.51
CA ASP A 15 -20.37 -3.12 13.39
C ASP A 15 -19.09 -2.29 13.26
N PHE A 16 -17.92 -2.94 13.22
CA PHE A 16 -16.63 -2.28 12.98
C PHE A 16 -16.61 -1.53 11.65
N ILE A 17 -17.01 -2.18 10.54
CA ILE A 17 -17.04 -1.56 9.21
C ILE A 17 -18.02 -0.36 9.18
N THR A 18 -19.14 -0.46 9.88
CA THR A 18 -20.15 0.61 9.94
C THR A 18 -19.61 1.83 10.69
N ASN A 19 -19.03 1.61 11.87
CA ASN A 19 -18.43 2.67 12.66
C ASN A 19 -17.21 3.30 11.94
N LEU A 20 -16.34 2.47 11.33
CA LEU A 20 -15.22 2.95 10.53
C LEU A 20 -15.70 3.82 9.35
N HIS A 21 -16.81 3.44 8.70
CA HIS A 21 -17.40 4.26 7.65
C HIS A 21 -17.89 5.62 8.16
N ALA A 22 -18.57 5.64 9.32
CA ALA A 22 -19.03 6.88 9.93
C ALA A 22 -17.87 7.83 10.25
N THR A 23 -16.74 7.31 10.72
CA THR A 23 -15.55 8.12 11.02
C THR A 23 -14.77 8.57 9.79
N LEU A 24 -14.61 7.70 8.77
CA LEU A 24 -13.79 8.01 7.60
C LEU A 24 -14.52 8.88 6.56
N LYS A 25 -15.86 8.85 6.51
CA LYS A 25 -16.65 9.61 5.53
C LYS A 25 -16.44 11.13 5.65
N PRO A 26 -16.49 11.76 6.85
CA PRO A 26 -16.15 13.19 7.01
C PRO A 26 -14.72 13.53 6.60
N LEU A 27 -13.80 12.57 6.67
CA LEU A 27 -12.39 12.75 6.30
C LEU A 27 -12.14 12.59 4.79
N GLY A 28 -13.19 12.42 3.98
CA GLY A 28 -13.13 12.36 2.53
C GLY A 28 -12.93 10.97 1.94
N PHE A 29 -12.95 9.90 2.74
CA PHE A 29 -12.86 8.53 2.21
C PHE A 29 -14.18 8.08 1.58
N LYS A 30 -14.07 7.46 0.42
CA LYS A 30 -15.16 6.77 -0.27
C LYS A 30 -15.11 5.28 0.06
N LYS A 31 -16.28 4.64 0.22
CA LYS A 31 -16.38 3.21 0.53
C LYS A 31 -16.82 2.41 -0.70
N LYS A 32 -16.13 1.32 -0.99
CA LYS A 32 -16.52 0.30 -1.97
C LYS A 32 -16.41 -1.08 -1.32
N ARG A 33 -17.55 -1.73 -1.07
CA ARG A 33 -17.63 -2.99 -0.30
C ARG A 33 -16.94 -2.87 1.06
N HIS A 34 -15.77 -3.49 1.23
CA HIS A 34 -14.99 -3.54 2.48
C HIS A 34 -13.70 -2.73 2.39
N THR A 35 -13.58 -1.92 1.34
CA THR A 35 -12.43 -1.06 1.08
C THR A 35 -12.87 0.40 1.19
N PHE A 36 -12.06 1.19 1.87
CA PHE A 36 -12.15 2.64 1.95
C PHE A 36 -10.97 3.21 1.17
N PHE A 37 -11.23 4.21 0.33
CA PHE A 37 -10.21 4.81 -0.51
C PHE A 37 -10.34 6.34 -0.50
N LYS A 38 -9.20 7.03 -0.54
CA LYS A 38 -9.09 8.47 -0.68
C LYS A 38 -7.93 8.79 -1.60
N ALA A 39 -8.12 9.71 -2.53
CA ALA A 39 -7.04 10.31 -3.31
C ALA A 39 -6.78 11.69 -2.73
N GLU A 40 -5.56 11.94 -2.26
CA GLU A 40 -5.17 13.20 -1.59
C GLU A 40 -3.65 13.37 -1.64
N ASN A 41 -3.19 14.60 -1.86
CA ASN A 41 -1.78 15.00 -1.89
C ASN A 41 -0.92 14.15 -2.85
N GLY A 42 -1.47 13.74 -3.99
CA GLY A 42 -0.74 12.92 -4.96
C GLY A 42 -0.73 11.42 -4.63
N PHE A 43 -1.45 10.95 -3.61
CA PHE A 43 -1.49 9.53 -3.25
C PHE A 43 -2.90 8.95 -3.21
N TYR A 44 -3.02 7.70 -3.61
CA TYR A 44 -4.12 6.82 -3.20
C TYR A 44 -3.82 6.25 -1.81
N LYS A 45 -4.74 6.45 -0.87
CA LYS A 45 -4.73 5.90 0.50
C LYS A 45 -5.87 4.90 0.63
N LEU A 46 -5.56 3.64 0.93
CA LEU A 46 -6.52 2.54 0.98
C LEU A 46 -6.52 1.86 2.34
N ILE A 47 -7.72 1.50 2.81
CA ILE A 47 -7.95 0.69 4.01
C ILE A 47 -8.90 -0.43 3.60
N ASN A 48 -8.54 -1.69 3.84
CA ASN A 48 -9.37 -2.84 3.51
C ASN A 48 -9.56 -3.77 4.70
N ILE A 49 -10.82 -4.09 4.99
CA ILE A 49 -11.20 -5.03 6.05
C ILE A 49 -11.33 -6.43 5.45
N GLN A 50 -10.38 -7.30 5.81
CA GLN A 50 -10.29 -8.66 5.31
C GLN A 50 -10.66 -9.66 6.40
N LYS A 51 -11.70 -10.46 6.14
CA LYS A 51 -12.07 -11.59 7.02
C LYS A 51 -10.98 -12.67 7.03
N SER A 52 -10.69 -13.23 8.19
CA SER A 52 -9.82 -14.40 8.33
C SER A 52 -10.45 -15.65 7.72
N GLN A 53 -9.61 -16.51 7.13
CA GLN A 53 -10.05 -17.82 6.63
C GLN A 53 -10.15 -18.86 7.75
N PHE A 54 -9.45 -18.64 8.88
CA PHE A 54 -9.25 -19.64 9.94
C PHE A 54 -10.02 -19.34 11.23
N GLY A 55 -10.88 -18.31 11.25
CA GLY A 55 -11.60 -17.90 12.46
C GLY A 55 -12.63 -16.80 12.23
N ASP A 56 -13.13 -16.23 13.32
CA ASP A 56 -14.09 -15.12 13.29
C ASP A 56 -13.40 -13.74 13.35
N ASP A 57 -12.07 -13.72 13.25
CA ASP A 57 -11.23 -12.52 13.21
C ASP A 57 -11.24 -11.83 11.85
N PHE A 58 -10.81 -10.57 11.84
CA PHE A 58 -10.56 -9.80 10.63
C PHE A 58 -9.25 -9.02 10.75
N TYR A 59 -8.64 -8.72 9.61
CA TYR A 59 -7.41 -7.94 9.47
C TYR A 59 -7.71 -6.60 8.80
N ILE A 60 -6.93 -5.58 9.16
CA ILE A 60 -6.96 -4.28 8.50
C ILE A 60 -5.72 -4.19 7.63
N ASN A 61 -5.88 -4.33 6.33
CA ASN A 61 -4.81 -4.03 5.39
C ASN A 61 -4.87 -2.53 5.08
N ILE A 62 -3.73 -1.87 5.03
CA ILE A 62 -3.60 -0.49 4.55
C ILE A 62 -2.60 -0.43 3.40
N GLY A 63 -2.81 0.50 2.47
CA GLY A 63 -1.96 0.65 1.29
C GLY A 63 -1.87 2.09 0.82
N VAL A 64 -0.69 2.43 0.29
CA VAL A 64 -0.40 3.71 -0.35
C VAL A 64 0.19 3.47 -1.73
N HIS A 65 -0.23 4.29 -2.68
CA HIS A 65 0.35 4.32 -4.02
C HIS A 65 0.31 5.74 -4.58
N PRO A 66 1.44 6.29 -5.08
CA PRO A 66 1.42 7.58 -5.75
C PRO A 66 0.54 7.55 -6.99
N ILE A 67 -0.21 8.62 -7.21
CA ILE A 67 -1.03 8.81 -8.40
C ILE A 67 -0.09 9.05 -9.59
N GLY A 68 -0.22 8.26 -10.65
CA GLY A 68 0.65 8.38 -11.83
C GLY A 68 1.89 7.48 -11.80
N LEU A 69 2.18 6.82 -10.68
CA LEU A 69 3.24 5.82 -10.62
C LEU A 69 2.82 4.55 -11.40
N PRO A 70 3.66 4.06 -12.33
CA PRO A 70 3.38 2.82 -13.04
C PRO A 70 3.65 1.59 -12.17
N GLN A 71 2.92 0.51 -12.44
CA GLN A 71 3.24 -0.81 -11.87
C GLN A 71 4.39 -1.46 -12.66
N LEU A 72 5.31 -2.12 -11.95
CA LEU A 72 6.37 -2.94 -12.57
C LEU A 72 5.78 -4.24 -13.13
N ILE A 73 5.26 -4.16 -14.36
CA ILE A 73 4.72 -5.28 -15.12
C ILE A 73 5.50 -5.37 -16.43
N THR A 74 5.95 -6.58 -16.77
CA THR A 74 6.76 -6.80 -17.98
C THR A 74 5.96 -6.42 -19.23
N ASN A 75 6.62 -5.68 -20.13
CA ASN A 75 6.07 -5.27 -21.43
C ASN A 75 4.71 -4.54 -21.37
N GLN A 76 4.38 -3.91 -20.23
CA GLN A 76 3.11 -3.20 -20.06
C GLN A 76 3.28 -1.93 -19.23
N LEU A 77 2.72 -0.83 -19.72
CA LEU A 77 2.50 0.36 -18.93
C LEU A 77 1.12 0.28 -18.26
N GLN A 78 1.08 0.10 -16.95
CA GLN A 78 -0.17 0.16 -16.18
C GLN A 78 -0.11 1.27 -15.13
N ILE A 79 -0.91 2.31 -15.32
CA ILE A 79 -1.16 3.39 -14.36
C ILE A 79 -2.65 3.31 -13.99
N LYS A 80 -2.96 2.97 -12.74
CA LYS A 80 -4.34 2.70 -12.31
C LYS A 80 -4.97 3.89 -11.61
N GLU A 81 -6.11 4.34 -12.12
CA GLU A 81 -6.94 5.36 -11.46
C GLU A 81 -7.81 4.80 -10.32
N ASN A 82 -8.09 3.49 -10.36
CA ASN A 82 -8.88 2.78 -9.36
C ASN A 82 -8.07 1.62 -8.78
N ILE A 83 -6.96 1.94 -8.13
CA ILE A 83 -6.03 0.94 -7.60
C ILE A 83 -6.71 0.07 -6.53
N SER A 84 -6.44 -1.23 -6.55
CA SER A 84 -6.83 -2.12 -5.45
C SER A 84 -5.75 -2.09 -4.36
N ILE A 85 -6.10 -2.48 -3.14
CA ILE A 85 -5.11 -2.50 -2.07
C ILE A 85 -3.90 -3.39 -2.40
N PHE A 86 -4.15 -4.55 -3.02
CA PHE A 86 -3.12 -5.51 -3.42
C PHE A 86 -2.23 -5.03 -4.58
N ALA A 87 -2.62 -3.95 -5.24
CA ALA A 87 -1.86 -3.31 -6.30
C ALA A 87 -1.04 -2.10 -5.80
N CYS A 88 -1.25 -1.65 -4.55
CA CYS A 88 -0.49 -0.55 -3.97
C CYS A 88 1.00 -0.92 -3.85
N ILE A 89 1.89 0.07 -4.01
CA ILE A 89 3.33 -0.18 -3.95
C ILE A 89 3.81 -0.30 -2.50
N LEU A 90 3.17 0.44 -1.59
CA LEU A 90 3.38 0.33 -0.15
C LEU A 90 2.14 -0.31 0.48
N GLN A 91 2.33 -1.36 1.25
CA GLN A 91 1.27 -2.05 1.96
C GLN A 91 1.76 -2.51 3.33
N THR A 92 0.86 -2.51 4.29
CA THR A 92 1.07 -3.28 5.51
C THR A 92 -0.26 -3.81 6.03
N ARG A 93 -0.19 -4.76 6.95
CA ARG A 93 -1.32 -5.25 7.70
C ARG A 93 -1.19 -4.76 9.13
N ILE A 94 -2.19 -4.03 9.59
CA ILE A 94 -2.37 -3.84 11.02
C ILE A 94 -2.98 -5.13 11.54
N GLU A 95 -2.12 -5.93 12.18
CA GLU A 95 -2.62 -7.05 12.98
C GLU A 95 -3.55 -6.49 14.05
N PRO A 96 -4.64 -7.19 14.38
CA PRO A 96 -5.36 -6.88 15.60
C PRO A 96 -4.34 -7.01 16.72
N ILE A 97 -3.87 -5.88 17.26
CA ILE A 97 -3.14 -5.86 18.53
C ILE A 97 -4.05 -6.66 19.42
N HIS A 98 -3.55 -7.81 19.89
CA HIS A 98 -4.32 -8.74 20.70
C HIS A 98 -5.14 -7.89 21.65
N ILE A 99 -6.47 -7.96 21.53
CA ILE A 99 -7.32 -7.61 22.64
C ILE A 99 -6.79 -8.55 23.71
N LYS A 100 -5.89 -8.07 24.57
CA LYS A 100 -5.69 -8.68 25.86
C LYS A 100 -7.09 -8.65 26.41
N GLN A 101 -7.77 -9.79 26.31
CA GLN A 101 -8.87 -10.06 27.19
C GLN A 101 -8.25 -9.75 28.55
N ASN A 102 -8.66 -8.64 29.15
CA ASN A 102 -8.59 -8.53 30.58
C ASN A 102 -9.51 -9.67 31.07
N GLN A 103 -8.97 -10.89 31.12
CA GLN A 103 -9.58 -12.04 31.81
C GLN A 103 -9.55 -11.83 33.33
N LEU A 104 -9.21 -10.63 33.78
CA LEU A 104 -9.48 -10.12 35.10
C LEU A 104 -10.37 -8.91 34.93
N LEU A 105 -11.69 -9.16 34.89
CA LEU A 105 -12.75 -8.39 35.52
C LEU A 105 -14.09 -8.90 34.97
N HIS A 106 -14.71 -9.79 35.74
CA HIS A 106 -16.14 -10.04 35.63
C HIS A 106 -16.90 -8.70 35.69
N ASN A 107 -17.95 -8.61 34.85
CA ASN A 107 -19.03 -7.63 34.91
C ASN A 107 -18.76 -6.24 34.33
N VAL A 108 -18.65 -6.10 32.99
CA VAL A 108 -19.41 -5.09 32.24
C VAL A 108 -19.69 -5.62 30.83
N SER A 109 -20.96 -5.59 30.42
CA SER A 109 -21.45 -5.92 29.08
C SER A 109 -20.93 -4.94 28.03
N HIS A 110 -20.60 -5.50 26.85
CA HIS A 110 -20.17 -4.85 25.60
C HIS A 110 -18.66 -4.62 25.47
N GLU A 111 -17.98 -5.59 24.83
CA GLU A 111 -16.63 -5.43 24.27
C GLU A 111 -16.68 -4.36 23.15
N THR A 112 -16.40 -3.11 23.49
CA THR A 112 -16.28 -2.02 22.53
C THR A 112 -14.98 -2.21 21.75
N ILE A 113 -15.08 -2.53 20.46
CA ILE A 113 -13.91 -2.51 19.56
C ILE A 113 -13.39 -1.07 19.54
N ASN A 114 -12.19 -0.84 20.10
CA ASN A 114 -11.63 0.51 20.27
C ASN A 114 -11.09 1.04 18.92
N ILE A 115 -12.02 1.45 18.05
CA ILE A 115 -11.76 2.06 16.73
C ILE A 115 -10.77 3.25 16.78
N PRO A 116 -10.83 4.15 17.79
CA PRO A 116 -9.86 5.24 17.94
C PRO A 116 -8.39 4.81 17.86
N ASN A 117 -8.03 3.68 18.48
CA ASN A 117 -6.64 3.21 18.51
C ASN A 117 -6.14 2.82 17.11
N TYR A 118 -6.98 2.14 16.32
CA TYR A 118 -6.62 1.76 14.95
C TYR A 118 -6.52 2.98 14.03
N LEU A 119 -7.39 3.97 14.21
CA LEU A 119 -7.37 5.16 13.36
C LEU A 119 -6.08 5.96 13.52
N SER A 120 -5.57 6.15 14.75
CA SER A 120 -4.28 6.81 14.95
C SER A 120 -3.18 6.09 14.19
N THR A 121 -3.04 4.77 14.40
CA THR A 121 -2.02 3.97 13.70
C THR A 121 -2.16 4.04 12.18
N ILE A 122 -3.38 3.98 11.63
CA ILE A 122 -3.62 4.11 10.19
C ILE A 122 -3.19 5.48 9.69
N PHE A 123 -3.57 6.56 10.39
CA PHE A 123 -3.24 7.91 9.97
C PHE A 123 -1.77 8.23 10.12
N ASP A 124 -1.12 7.82 11.21
CA ASP A 124 0.33 7.95 11.40
C ASP A 124 1.07 7.25 10.26
N TRP A 125 0.65 6.02 9.92
CA TRP A 125 1.21 5.29 8.78
C TRP A 125 0.99 6.04 7.45
N PHE A 126 -0.20 6.58 7.19
CA PHE A 126 -0.43 7.40 6.00
C PHE A 126 0.40 8.68 5.98
N GLN A 127 0.64 9.34 7.12
CA GLN A 127 1.49 10.53 7.18
C GLN A 127 2.95 10.18 6.85
N THR A 128 3.44 9.04 7.33
CA THR A 128 4.79 8.58 6.99
C THR A 128 4.91 8.27 5.50
N TRP A 129 4.00 7.46 4.94
CA TRP A 129 4.21 6.82 3.63
C TRP A 129 3.54 7.53 2.45
N ALA A 130 2.58 8.42 2.70
CA ALA A 130 1.92 9.24 1.66
C ALA A 130 2.44 10.69 1.67
N SER A 131 3.76 10.84 1.73
CA SER A 131 4.50 12.11 1.61
C SER A 131 5.72 11.89 0.74
N TYR A 132 5.87 12.66 -0.32
CA TYR A 132 7.05 12.56 -1.18
C TYR A 132 8.31 13.00 -0.44
N GLU A 133 8.20 13.99 0.45
CA GLU A 133 9.28 14.48 1.30
C GLU A 133 9.86 13.36 2.17
N ASN A 134 9.00 12.57 2.82
CA ASN A 134 9.46 11.43 3.61
C ASN A 134 10.05 10.33 2.72
N LEU A 135 9.46 10.08 1.54
CA LEU A 135 9.90 9.02 0.64
C LEU A 135 11.28 9.26 0.03
N VAL A 136 11.68 10.52 -0.17
CA VAL A 136 13.03 10.83 -0.71
C VAL A 136 14.14 10.76 0.34
N GLU A 137 13.79 10.88 1.63
CA GLU A 137 14.76 10.79 2.74
C GLU A 137 14.97 9.34 3.23
N ILE A 138 14.08 8.42 2.84
CA ILE A 138 14.11 7.05 3.35
C ILE A 138 15.12 6.17 2.61
N ASN A 139 15.77 5.28 3.35
CA ASN A 139 16.64 4.26 2.77
C ASN A 139 15.88 2.97 2.45
N ILE A 140 16.47 2.13 1.61
CA ILE A 140 15.88 0.87 1.15
C ILE A 140 15.53 -0.07 2.33
N HIS A 141 16.37 -0.16 3.36
CA HIS A 141 16.11 -1.08 4.49
C HIS A 141 14.87 -0.70 5.30
N SER A 142 14.57 0.60 5.41
CA SER A 142 13.39 1.08 6.14
C SER A 142 12.10 0.89 5.36
N ILE A 143 12.14 0.91 4.03
CA ILE A 143 10.95 0.78 3.17
C ILE A 143 10.68 -0.66 2.71
N THR A 144 11.71 -1.52 2.64
CA THR A 144 11.56 -2.95 2.26
C THR A 144 10.42 -3.66 3.02
N PRO A 145 10.25 -3.52 4.35
CA PRO A 145 9.18 -4.21 5.08
C PRO A 145 7.76 -3.85 4.65
N VAL A 146 7.58 -2.71 3.96
CA VAL A 146 6.28 -2.23 3.48
C VAL A 146 6.18 -2.21 1.96
N LEU A 147 7.25 -2.52 1.22
CA LEU A 147 7.22 -2.65 -0.24
C LEU A 147 6.46 -3.91 -0.62
N ALA A 148 5.35 -3.73 -1.34
CA ALA A 148 4.47 -4.82 -1.76
C ALA A 148 4.85 -5.34 -3.14
N VAL A 149 6.11 -5.74 -3.29
CA VAL A 149 6.66 -6.37 -4.50
C VAL A 149 7.35 -7.68 -4.14
N VAL A 150 7.61 -8.53 -5.13
CA VAL A 150 8.41 -9.74 -4.90
C VAL A 150 9.87 -9.36 -4.61
N PRO A 151 10.62 -10.16 -3.83
CA PRO A 151 11.95 -9.78 -3.36
C PRO A 151 12.94 -9.34 -4.46
N ILE A 152 12.91 -10.02 -5.61
CA ILE A 152 13.78 -9.69 -6.75
C ILE A 152 13.50 -8.30 -7.36
N LEU A 153 12.38 -7.66 -7.02
CA LEU A 153 11.98 -6.34 -7.50
C LEU A 153 12.18 -5.23 -6.46
N GLU A 154 12.56 -5.53 -5.22
CA GLU A 154 12.61 -4.54 -4.14
C GLU A 154 13.49 -3.34 -4.47
N GLU A 155 14.71 -3.58 -4.97
CA GLU A 155 15.63 -2.50 -5.36
C GLU A 155 15.07 -1.68 -6.53
N LYS A 156 14.57 -2.34 -7.58
CA LYS A 156 14.02 -1.64 -8.75
C LYS A 156 12.76 -0.84 -8.40
N ALA A 157 11.91 -1.37 -7.52
CA ALA A 157 10.72 -0.68 -7.03
C ALA A 157 11.05 0.51 -6.13
N PHE A 158 12.06 0.36 -5.26
CA PHE A 158 12.60 1.46 -4.45
C PHE A 158 13.11 2.59 -5.35
N LEU A 159 13.99 2.28 -6.31
CA LEU A 159 14.55 3.27 -7.23
C LEU A 159 13.46 3.98 -8.05
N LEU A 160 12.45 3.23 -8.52
CA LEU A 160 11.30 3.78 -9.23
C LEU A 160 10.51 4.75 -8.36
N LEU A 161 10.16 4.35 -7.13
CA LEU A 161 9.40 5.17 -6.20
C LEU A 161 10.16 6.44 -5.80
N THR A 162 11.45 6.32 -5.50
CA THR A 162 12.30 7.45 -5.12
C THR A 162 12.50 8.42 -6.28
N CYS A 163 12.75 7.91 -7.49
CA CYS A 163 12.79 8.72 -8.73
C CYS A 163 11.50 9.53 -8.91
N PHE A 164 10.34 8.86 -8.84
CA PHE A 164 9.04 9.49 -8.98
C PHE A 164 8.78 10.53 -7.87
N SER A 165 9.20 10.25 -6.64
CA SER A 165 9.05 11.19 -5.51
C SER A 165 9.87 12.46 -5.70
N PHE A 166 11.13 12.36 -6.14
CA PHE A 166 11.93 13.53 -6.49
C PHE A 166 11.33 14.33 -7.65
N TYR A 167 10.78 13.65 -8.66
CA TYR A 167 10.09 14.30 -9.78
C TYR A 167 8.89 15.13 -9.31
N GLU A 168 8.03 14.55 -8.46
CA GLU A 168 6.85 15.24 -7.92
C GLU A 168 7.23 16.43 -7.03
N LEU A 169 8.37 16.35 -6.33
CA LEU A 169 8.97 17.46 -5.58
C LEU A 169 9.69 18.50 -6.46
N LYS A 170 9.69 18.32 -7.79
CA LYS A 170 10.39 19.18 -8.77
C LYS A 170 11.91 19.25 -8.57
N GLN A 171 12.49 18.23 -7.94
CA GLN A 171 13.92 18.08 -7.74
C GLN A 171 14.51 17.25 -8.89
N TYR A 172 14.51 17.84 -10.09
CA TYR A 172 14.75 17.10 -11.34
C TYR A 172 16.16 16.53 -11.48
N GLU A 173 17.17 17.17 -10.91
CA GLU A 173 18.54 16.64 -10.91
C GLU A 173 18.62 15.31 -10.14
N GLN A 174 18.00 15.27 -8.96
CA GLN A 174 17.90 14.08 -8.12
C GLN A 174 17.02 13.02 -8.80
N ALA A 175 15.88 13.43 -9.37
CA ALA A 175 15.01 12.53 -10.13
C ALA A 175 15.77 11.86 -11.27
N ASN A 176 16.54 12.61 -12.06
CA ASN A 176 17.36 12.06 -13.14
C ASN A 176 18.46 11.13 -12.61
N ARG A 177 19.12 11.47 -11.49
CA ARG A 177 20.11 10.58 -10.87
C ARG A 177 19.49 9.22 -10.51
N TYR A 178 18.30 9.21 -9.90
CA TYR A 178 17.60 7.98 -9.56
C TYR A 178 17.01 7.27 -10.79
N LEU A 179 16.59 7.99 -11.82
CA LEU A 179 16.22 7.40 -13.11
C LEU A 179 17.38 6.60 -13.70
N GLN A 180 18.60 7.16 -13.71
CA GLN A 180 19.76 6.43 -14.22
C GLN A 180 20.01 5.18 -13.39
N GLN A 181 19.97 5.25 -12.06
CA GLN A 181 20.11 4.05 -11.20
C GLN A 181 19.03 3.01 -11.48
N TYR A 182 17.76 3.45 -11.59
CA TYR A 182 16.62 2.59 -11.94
C TYR A 182 16.82 1.86 -13.26
N LEU A 183 17.31 2.55 -14.30
CA LEU A 183 17.55 1.99 -15.64
C LEU A 183 18.72 0.99 -15.65
N HIS A 184 19.74 1.20 -14.82
CA HIS A 184 20.87 0.28 -14.69
C HIS A 184 20.58 -0.92 -13.76
N CYS A 185 19.55 -0.81 -12.91
CA CYS A 185 19.09 -1.91 -12.05
C CYS A 185 18.48 -3.03 -12.90
N THR A 186 19.28 -4.05 -13.15
CA THR A 186 18.87 -5.25 -13.90
C THR A 186 18.27 -6.27 -12.95
N VAL A 187 17.07 -6.75 -13.27
CA VAL A 187 16.39 -7.79 -12.49
C VAL A 187 16.54 -9.11 -13.21
N HIS A 188 16.87 -10.16 -12.47
CA HIS A 188 16.99 -11.51 -13.00
C HIS A 188 15.95 -12.43 -12.37
N LEU A 189 15.40 -13.36 -13.14
CA LEU A 189 14.64 -14.47 -12.61
C LEU A 189 15.53 -15.34 -11.71
N ASN A 190 14.94 -15.89 -10.67
CA ASN A 190 15.61 -16.85 -9.78
C ASN A 190 15.61 -18.25 -10.41
N THR A 191 16.15 -18.37 -11.62
CA THR A 191 16.35 -19.60 -12.39
C THR A 191 17.85 -19.82 -12.61
N GLU A 192 18.26 -21.03 -12.98
CA GLU A 192 19.68 -21.36 -13.24
C GLU A 192 20.30 -20.45 -14.32
N GLU A 193 19.51 -20.08 -15.31
CA GLU A 193 19.92 -19.25 -16.46
C GLU A 193 19.96 -17.75 -16.16
N LYS A 194 19.43 -17.31 -14.98
CA LYS A 194 19.36 -15.89 -14.56
C LYS A 194 18.83 -14.96 -15.66
N GLU A 195 17.74 -15.35 -16.30
CA GLU A 195 17.17 -14.58 -17.40
C GLU A 195 16.79 -13.15 -16.95
N PRO A 196 17.16 -12.11 -17.72
CA PRO A 196 16.82 -10.74 -17.37
C PRO A 196 15.32 -10.45 -17.59
N ILE A 197 14.74 -9.67 -16.68
CA ILE A 197 13.37 -9.19 -16.75
C ILE A 197 13.38 -7.74 -17.24
N PHE A 198 12.65 -7.48 -18.33
CA PHE A 198 12.57 -6.15 -18.95
C PHE A 198 11.25 -5.45 -18.64
N PHE A 199 11.35 -4.15 -18.32
CA PHE A 199 10.23 -3.27 -18.02
C PHE A 199 10.15 -2.11 -19.03
N HIS A 200 10.41 -2.39 -20.31
CA HIS A 200 10.63 -1.39 -21.36
C HIS A 200 9.56 -0.27 -21.39
N GLU A 201 8.28 -0.63 -21.30
CA GLU A 201 7.18 0.35 -21.30
C GLU A 201 7.23 1.30 -20.10
N VAL A 202 7.58 0.77 -18.92
CA VAL A 202 7.77 1.57 -17.70
C VAL A 202 9.02 2.43 -17.81
N ASP A 203 10.11 1.88 -18.34
CA ASP A 203 11.38 2.57 -18.54
C ASP A 203 11.21 3.78 -19.47
N MET A 204 10.50 3.59 -20.60
CA MET A 204 10.21 4.65 -21.55
C MET A 204 9.28 5.71 -20.97
N TYR A 205 8.28 5.30 -20.19
CA TYR A 205 7.40 6.23 -19.48
C TYR A 205 8.21 7.11 -18.51
N MET A 206 9.04 6.51 -17.66
CA MET A 206 9.83 7.25 -16.68
C MET A 206 10.87 8.17 -17.33
N LYS A 207 11.53 7.72 -18.41
CA LYS A 207 12.42 8.57 -19.21
C LYS A 207 11.67 9.79 -19.74
N LYS A 208 10.55 9.58 -20.43
CA LYS A 208 9.74 10.67 -20.98
C LYS A 208 9.28 11.63 -19.89
N LEU A 209 8.89 11.11 -18.73
CA LEU A 209 8.43 11.90 -17.60
C LEU A 209 9.54 12.84 -17.07
N VAL A 210 10.72 12.29 -16.79
CA VAL A 210 11.81 13.04 -16.13
C VAL A 210 12.64 13.86 -17.14
N GLU A 211 12.96 13.30 -18.30
CA GLU A 211 13.81 13.97 -19.31
C GLU A 211 13.09 15.13 -20.01
N SER A 212 11.76 15.11 -20.08
CA SER A 212 11.00 16.24 -20.66
C SER A 212 10.98 17.50 -19.77
N THR A 213 11.43 17.37 -18.53
CA THR A 213 11.46 18.46 -17.53
C THR A 213 12.85 19.01 -17.26
N MET A 214 13.90 18.43 -17.85
CA MET A 214 15.27 18.95 -17.85
C MET A 214 15.50 19.90 -19.03
#